data_AF-A0A920EZI9-F1
#
_entry.id   AF-A0A920EZI9-F1
#
_cell.length_a   1.000
_cell.length_b   1.000
_cell.length_c   1.000
_cell.angle_alpha   90.00
_cell.angle_beta   90.00
_cell.angle_gamma   90.00
#
_symmetry.space_group_name_H-M   'P 1'
#
loop_
_entity.id
_entity.type
_entity.pdbx_description
1 polymer ?
#
loop_
_entity_poly.entity_id
_entity_poly.type
_entity_poly.pdbx_seq_one_letter_code
_entity_poly.pdbx_strand_id
1 'polypeptide(L)'
;MQTPREVFIISDGTGLTAEMFGQSILAQFSTPFRLIRKPFVDSVEKAAQVAKDIDNRSKITGVQPIVFTTLVKPEISDEICKANCFVINMFETFITQLEEALNLKSHHLINRLHHNADTQSYRERIQSINFSLIHDDGQSKESLNDAEIILVGVSRSGKTPTCLYLAVSIRRKGRKLPHNSR
;
A
#
# COMPACT_ATOMS: atom_id res chain seq x y z
N MET A 1 -22.68 -22.06 10.19
CA MET A 1 -21.87 -20.85 9.93
C MET A 1 -21.42 -20.91 8.48
N GLN A 2 -21.60 -19.84 7.72
CA GLN A 2 -21.20 -19.78 6.31
C GLN A 2 -19.67 -19.73 6.25
N THR A 3 -19.06 -20.60 5.44
CA THR A 3 -17.61 -20.60 5.23
C THR A 3 -17.18 -19.29 4.57
N PRO A 4 -16.14 -18.60 5.07
CA PRO A 4 -15.73 -17.31 4.52
C PRO A 4 -15.24 -17.47 3.08
N ARG A 5 -15.72 -16.62 2.16
CA ARG A 5 -15.25 -16.63 0.77
C ARG A 5 -13.82 -16.11 0.74
N GLU A 6 -12.92 -16.83 0.07
CA GLU A 6 -11.52 -16.44 -0.03
C GLU A 6 -11.33 -15.30 -1.04
N VAL A 7 -10.56 -14.30 -0.62
CA VAL A 7 -10.21 -13.13 -1.41
C VAL A 7 -8.69 -13.01 -1.48
N PHE A 8 -8.13 -13.14 -2.67
CA PHE A 8 -6.71 -13.01 -2.92
C PHE A 8 -6.36 -11.55 -3.21
N ILE A 9 -5.32 -11.06 -2.56
CA ILE A 9 -4.75 -9.73 -2.79
C ILE A 9 -3.39 -9.91 -3.44
N ILE A 10 -3.27 -9.57 -4.73
CA ILE A 10 -2.09 -9.86 -5.55
C ILE A 10 -1.43 -8.55 -5.99
N SER A 11 -0.12 -8.46 -5.82
CA SER A 11 0.63 -7.25 -6.18
C SER A 11 2.08 -7.60 -6.51
N ASP A 12 2.68 -6.86 -7.44
CA ASP A 12 4.12 -6.82 -7.72
C ASP A 12 4.90 -6.09 -6.61
N GLY A 13 4.23 -5.28 -5.80
CA GLY A 13 4.75 -4.67 -4.57
C GLY A 13 4.23 -5.34 -3.30
N THR A 14 3.99 -4.54 -2.26
CA THR A 14 3.58 -5.04 -0.93
C THR A 14 2.13 -5.51 -0.86
N GLY A 15 1.28 -5.11 -1.82
CA GLY A 15 -0.16 -5.40 -1.82
C GLY A 15 -1.01 -4.59 -0.85
N LEU A 16 -0.43 -3.65 -0.10
CA LEU A 16 -1.18 -2.85 0.89
C LEU A 16 -2.29 -2.01 0.26
N THR A 17 -2.05 -1.43 -0.91
CA THR A 17 -3.05 -0.63 -1.63
C THR A 17 -4.28 -1.47 -2.00
N ALA A 18 -4.06 -2.65 -2.59
CA ALA A 18 -5.15 -3.57 -2.94
C ALA A 18 -5.85 -4.14 -1.72
N GLU A 19 -5.12 -4.40 -0.64
CA GLU A 19 -5.68 -4.89 0.61
C GLU A 19 -6.63 -3.86 1.22
N MET A 20 -6.17 -2.62 1.41
CA MET A 20 -6.99 -1.54 1.99
C MET A 20 -8.22 -1.24 1.13
N PHE A 21 -8.03 -1.19 -0.19
CA PHE A 21 -9.12 -0.95 -1.13
C PHE A 21 -10.15 -2.08 -1.12
N GLY A 22 -9.67 -3.33 -1.24
CA GLY A 22 -10.51 -4.53 -1.20
C GLY A 22 -11.29 -4.63 0.12
N GLN A 23 -10.63 -4.42 1.26
CA GLN A 23 -11.31 -4.39 2.57
C GLN A 23 -12.43 -3.34 2.62
N SER A 24 -12.17 -2.14 2.09
CA SER A 24 -13.15 -1.04 2.10
C SER A 24 -14.40 -1.37 1.27
N ILE A 25 -14.24 -2.02 0.11
CA ILE A 25 -15.36 -2.46 -0.72
C ILE A 25 -16.09 -3.65 -0.08
N LEU A 26 -15.33 -4.64 0.39
CA LEU A 26 -15.91 -5.86 0.98
C LEU A 26 -16.72 -5.58 2.24
N ALA A 27 -16.37 -4.52 2.99
CA ALA A 27 -17.12 -4.07 4.16
C ALA A 27 -18.57 -3.65 3.85
N GLN A 28 -18.90 -3.39 2.57
CA GLN A 28 -20.28 -3.09 2.14
C GLN A 28 -21.17 -4.34 2.05
N PHE A 29 -20.62 -5.54 2.24
CA PHE A 29 -21.33 -6.80 2.14
C PHE A 29 -21.35 -7.51 3.50
N SER A 30 -22.48 -8.10 3.87
CA SER A 30 -22.63 -8.85 5.14
C SER A 30 -22.01 -10.25 5.12
N THR A 31 -21.40 -10.66 4.02
CA THR A 31 -20.79 -12.00 3.84
C THR A 31 -19.40 -12.03 4.49
N PRO A 32 -19.02 -13.10 5.21
CA PRO A 32 -17.67 -13.22 5.75
C PRO A 32 -16.65 -13.46 4.62
N PHE A 33 -15.53 -12.74 4.67
CA PHE A 33 -14.41 -12.89 3.73
C PHE A 33 -13.13 -13.28 4.46
N ARG A 34 -12.29 -14.08 3.80
CA ARG A 34 -10.92 -14.39 4.24
C ARG A 34 -9.93 -13.82 3.25
N LEU A 35 -9.18 -12.81 3.65
CA LEU A 35 -8.15 -12.22 2.81
C LEU A 35 -6.86 -13.04 2.84
N ILE A 36 -6.27 -13.23 1.65
CA ILE A 36 -5.02 -13.96 1.43
C ILE A 36 -4.12 -13.07 0.60
N ARG A 37 -3.10 -12.48 1.22
CA ARG A 37 -2.16 -11.59 0.53
C ARG A 37 -1.02 -12.35 -0.11
N LYS A 38 -0.73 -12.04 -1.38
CA LYS A 38 0.37 -12.55 -2.20
C LYS A 38 1.18 -11.36 -2.73
N PRO A 39 2.14 -10.85 -1.93
CA PRO A 39 2.98 -9.73 -2.33
C PRO A 39 4.12 -10.20 -3.26
N PHE A 40 4.76 -9.25 -3.94
CA PHE A 40 5.95 -9.44 -4.79
C PHE A 40 5.78 -10.48 -5.91
N VAL A 41 4.60 -10.53 -6.51
CA VAL A 41 4.29 -11.33 -7.71
C VAL A 41 4.72 -10.52 -8.95
N ASP A 42 6.03 -10.47 -9.17
CA ASP A 42 6.71 -9.65 -10.18
C ASP A 42 7.24 -10.43 -11.39
N SER A 43 6.93 -11.74 -11.46
CA SER A 43 7.27 -12.62 -12.58
C SER A 43 6.11 -13.55 -12.96
N VAL A 44 6.13 -14.03 -14.20
CA VAL A 44 5.12 -14.96 -14.74
C VAL A 44 5.12 -16.27 -13.95
N GLU A 45 6.29 -16.76 -13.54
CA GLU A 45 6.42 -17.99 -12.75
C GLU A 45 5.74 -17.87 -11.39
N LYS A 46 5.92 -16.73 -10.71
CA LYS A 46 5.24 -16.45 -9.44
C LYS A 46 3.73 -16.35 -9.62
N ALA A 47 3.28 -15.69 -10.69
CA ALA A 47 1.85 -15.60 -11.00
C ALA A 47 1.25 -16.98 -11.28
N ALA A 48 1.95 -17.84 -12.03
CA ALA A 48 1.52 -19.20 -12.30
C ALA A 48 1.39 -20.05 -11.02
N GLN A 49 2.29 -19.85 -10.05
CA GLN A 49 2.18 -20.49 -8.74
C GLN A 49 0.94 -20.00 -7.97
N VAL A 50 0.68 -18.69 -7.98
CA VAL A 50 -0.51 -18.13 -7.33
C VAL A 50 -1.80 -18.56 -8.03
N ALA A 51 -1.81 -18.64 -9.35
CA ALA A 51 -2.93 -19.16 -10.14
C ALA A 51 -3.27 -20.61 -9.74
N LYS A 52 -2.25 -21.48 -9.61
CA LYS A 52 -2.42 -22.84 -9.11
C LYS A 52 -2.97 -22.88 -7.68
N ASP A 53 -2.48 -22.02 -6.80
CA ASP A 53 -3.01 -21.91 -5.43
C ASP A 53 -4.50 -21.55 -5.43
N ILE A 54 -4.89 -20.58 -6.28
CA ILE A 54 -6.28 -20.14 -6.44
C ILE A 54 -7.17 -21.30 -6.93
N ASP A 55 -6.74 -22.02 -7.96
CA ASP A 55 -7.48 -23.18 -8.49
C ASP A 55 -7.66 -24.28 -7.45
N ASN A 56 -6.61 -24.57 -6.69
CA ASN A 56 -6.67 -25.55 -5.61
C ASN A 56 -7.68 -25.12 -4.54
N ARG A 57 -7.68 -23.84 -4.16
CA ARG A 57 -8.66 -23.30 -3.20
C ARG A 57 -10.08 -23.32 -3.74
N SER A 58 -10.26 -22.99 -5.02
CA SER A 58 -11.56 -23.09 -5.68
C SER A 58 -12.11 -24.52 -5.62
N LYS A 59 -11.28 -25.52 -5.92
CA LYS A 59 -11.65 -26.95 -5.85
C LYS A 59 -11.97 -27.42 -4.43
N ILE A 60 -11.16 -27.02 -3.44
CA ILE A 60 -11.35 -27.43 -2.03
C ILE A 60 -12.62 -26.82 -1.45
N THR A 61 -12.88 -25.55 -1.73
CA THR A 61 -14.02 -24.83 -1.14
C THR A 61 -15.30 -24.98 -1.94
N GLY A 62 -15.22 -25.36 -3.22
CA GLY A 62 -16.35 -25.37 -4.16
C GLY A 62 -16.84 -23.97 -4.53
N VAL A 63 -16.14 -22.91 -4.09
CA VAL A 63 -16.52 -21.51 -4.32
C VAL A 63 -15.41 -20.82 -5.10
N GLN A 64 -15.79 -20.09 -6.14
CA GLN A 64 -14.85 -19.31 -6.93
C GLN A 64 -14.24 -18.17 -6.07
N PRO A 65 -12.91 -18.12 -5.86
CA PRO A 65 -12.26 -17.03 -5.14
C PRO A 65 -12.40 -15.69 -5.86
N ILE A 66 -12.31 -14.60 -5.09
CA ILE A 66 -12.21 -13.24 -5.64
C ILE A 66 -10.73 -12.84 -5.62
N VAL A 67 -10.27 -12.11 -6.63
CA VAL A 67 -8.91 -11.57 -6.71
C VAL A 67 -8.99 -10.05 -6.84
N PHE A 68 -8.35 -9.31 -5.94
CA PHE A 68 -7.99 -7.91 -6.15
C PHE A 68 -6.52 -7.84 -6.54
N THR A 69 -6.21 -7.17 -7.65
CA THR A 69 -4.84 -7.10 -8.17
C THR A 69 -4.40 -5.68 -8.56
N THR A 70 -3.12 -5.40 -8.35
CA THR A 70 -2.40 -4.21 -8.88
C THR A 70 -1.45 -4.56 -10.02
N LEU A 71 -1.51 -5.78 -10.57
CA LEU A 71 -0.58 -6.18 -11.62
C LEU A 71 -0.81 -5.36 -12.90
N VAL A 72 0.23 -4.66 -13.33
CA VAL A 72 0.19 -3.81 -14.53
C VAL A 72 0.80 -4.47 -15.76
N LYS A 73 1.68 -5.46 -15.57
CA LYS A 73 2.32 -6.19 -16.67
C LYS A 73 1.31 -7.21 -17.23
N PRO A 74 0.90 -7.11 -18.51
CA PRO A 74 -0.10 -8.01 -19.09
C PRO A 74 0.31 -9.48 -18.94
N GLU A 75 1.55 -9.81 -19.26
CA GLU A 75 2.09 -11.18 -19.15
C GLU A 75 1.94 -11.83 -17.76
N ILE A 76 1.97 -11.03 -16.69
CA ILE A 76 1.80 -11.52 -15.31
C ILE A 76 0.31 -11.55 -14.93
N SER A 77 -0.44 -10.52 -15.32
CA SER A 77 -1.88 -10.43 -15.04
C SER A 77 -2.65 -11.54 -15.76
N ASP A 78 -2.33 -11.81 -17.02
CA ASP A 78 -2.96 -12.83 -17.84
C ASP A 78 -2.80 -14.23 -17.23
N GLU A 79 -1.68 -14.49 -16.55
CA GLU A 79 -1.46 -15.75 -15.86
C GLU A 79 -2.41 -15.94 -14.67
N ILE A 80 -2.75 -14.86 -13.95
CA ILE A 80 -3.77 -14.91 -12.89
C ILE A 80 -5.16 -15.10 -13.49
N CYS A 81 -5.47 -14.45 -14.60
CA CYS A 81 -6.76 -14.55 -15.28
C CYS A 81 -7.07 -15.96 -15.83
N LYS A 82 -6.06 -16.83 -15.97
CA LYS A 82 -6.25 -18.25 -16.35
C LYS A 82 -6.85 -19.09 -15.21
N ALA A 83 -6.71 -18.68 -13.95
CA ALA A 83 -7.25 -19.40 -12.82
C ALA A 83 -8.77 -19.23 -12.71
N ASN A 84 -9.45 -20.21 -12.10
CA ASN A 84 -10.88 -20.13 -11.80
C ASN A 84 -11.16 -19.14 -10.66
N CYS A 85 -11.17 -17.85 -10.98
CA CYS A 85 -11.41 -16.76 -10.05
C CYS A 85 -12.13 -15.58 -10.70
N PHE A 86 -12.72 -14.74 -9.85
CA PHE A 86 -13.26 -13.46 -10.26
C PHE A 86 -12.21 -12.37 -10.04
N VAL A 87 -11.66 -11.80 -11.12
CA VAL A 87 -10.56 -10.84 -11.06
C VAL A 87 -11.08 -9.41 -11.11
N ILE A 88 -10.65 -8.60 -10.15
CA ILE A 88 -10.79 -7.14 -10.12
C ILE A 88 -9.39 -6.56 -10.26
N ASN A 89 -9.02 -6.17 -11.48
CA ASN A 89 -7.80 -5.44 -11.74
C ASN A 89 -8.04 -3.95 -11.49
N MET A 90 -7.51 -3.44 -10.39
CA MET A 90 -7.82 -2.08 -9.94
C MET A 90 -7.28 -1.03 -10.91
N PHE A 91 -6.08 -1.24 -11.45
CA PHE A 91 -5.52 -0.28 -12.40
C PHE A 91 -6.31 -0.28 -13.70
N GLU A 92 -6.58 -1.44 -14.28
CA GLU A 92 -7.37 -1.52 -15.51
C GLU A 92 -8.77 -0.93 -15.34
N THR A 93 -9.45 -1.23 -14.22
CA THR A 93 -10.81 -0.74 -13.95
C THR A 93 -10.88 0.79 -13.88
N PHE A 94 -9.91 1.44 -13.22
CA PHE A 94 -9.94 2.88 -12.99
C PHE A 94 -9.16 3.69 -14.03
N ILE A 95 -8.12 3.12 -14.66
CA ILE A 95 -7.35 3.80 -15.68
C ILE A 95 -8.23 4.08 -16.90
N THR A 96 -9.01 3.10 -17.39
CA THR A 96 -9.87 3.32 -18.55
C THR A 96 -10.86 4.47 -18.34
N GLN A 97 -11.46 4.55 -17.15
CA GLN A 97 -12.36 5.64 -16.79
C GLN A 97 -11.65 7.00 -16.73
N LEU A 98 -10.41 7.03 -16.24
CA LEU A 98 -9.59 8.25 -16.21
C LEU A 98 -9.11 8.65 -17.61
N GLU A 99 -8.77 7.70 -18.48
CA GLU A 99 -8.41 8.00 -19.87
C GLU A 99 -9.55 8.71 -20.60
N GLU A 100 -10.77 8.23 -20.42
CA GLU A 100 -11.99 8.85 -20.97
C GLU A 100 -12.22 10.24 -20.38
N ALA A 101 -12.16 10.38 -19.06
CA ALA A 101 -12.41 11.66 -18.39
C ALA A 101 -11.35 12.73 -18.71
N LEU A 102 -10.09 12.31 -18.90
CA LEU A 102 -8.98 13.21 -19.19
C LEU A 102 -8.77 13.42 -20.69
N ASN A 103 -9.42 12.63 -21.55
CA ASN A 103 -9.16 12.55 -22.97
C ASN A 103 -7.67 12.34 -23.29
N LEU A 104 -7.01 11.48 -22.51
CA LEU A 104 -5.59 11.17 -22.60
C LEU A 104 -5.39 9.66 -22.50
N LYS A 105 -4.52 9.11 -23.33
CA LYS A 105 -4.09 7.72 -23.15
C LYS A 105 -3.12 7.63 -21.99
N SER A 106 -3.34 6.64 -21.13
CA SER A 106 -2.40 6.33 -20.08
C SER A 106 -1.12 5.85 -20.74
N HIS A 107 -0.01 6.33 -20.21
CA HIS A 107 1.26 5.70 -20.50
C HIS A 107 1.24 4.37 -19.74
N HIS A 108 0.75 3.29 -20.36
CA HIS A 108 0.78 1.90 -19.86
C HIS A 108 2.20 1.38 -19.54
N LEU A 109 3.17 2.27 -19.38
CA LEU A 109 4.56 2.05 -19.06
C LEU A 109 4.71 1.69 -17.58
N ILE A 110 4.65 0.38 -17.35
CA ILE A 110 5.67 -0.39 -16.64
C ILE A 110 6.94 0.48 -16.48
N ASN A 111 7.27 0.89 -15.25
CA ASN A 111 8.56 1.45 -14.77
C ASN A 111 8.59 2.83 -14.10
N ARG A 112 7.54 3.65 -14.06
CA ARG A 112 7.64 4.93 -13.31
C ARG A 112 7.53 4.82 -11.78
N LEU A 113 7.26 3.65 -11.22
CA LEU A 113 7.33 3.45 -9.77
C LEU A 113 8.77 3.27 -9.25
N HIS A 114 9.72 2.88 -10.12
CA HIS A 114 11.14 2.68 -9.75
C HIS A 114 12.06 3.89 -10.02
N HIS A 115 11.61 4.88 -10.80
CA HIS A 115 12.37 6.13 -11.04
C HIS A 115 12.05 7.24 -10.01
N ASN A 116 11.66 6.86 -8.79
CA ASN A 116 11.35 7.82 -7.73
C ASN A 116 12.52 8.08 -6.79
N ALA A 117 13.71 7.50 -6.99
CA ALA A 117 14.87 7.85 -6.15
C ALA A 117 15.35 9.31 -6.37
N ASP A 118 15.06 9.88 -7.54
CA ASP A 118 15.45 11.25 -7.89
C ASP A 118 14.30 12.27 -7.89
N THR A 119 13.07 11.83 -7.56
CA THR A 119 11.96 12.77 -7.48
C THR A 119 12.09 13.65 -6.24
N GLN A 120 11.75 14.93 -6.39
CA GLN A 120 11.68 15.89 -5.29
C GLN A 120 10.93 15.33 -4.07
N SER A 121 9.85 14.57 -4.31
CA SER A 121 9.06 13.90 -3.27
C SER A 121 9.85 12.85 -2.46
N TYR A 122 10.79 12.14 -3.07
CA TYR A 122 11.65 11.21 -2.33
C TYR A 122 12.74 11.95 -1.54
N ARG A 123 13.30 13.02 -2.11
CA ARG A 123 14.24 13.90 -1.39
C ARG A 123 13.58 14.53 -0.17
N GLU A 124 12.34 15.02 -0.29
CA GLU A 124 11.54 15.55 0.82
C GLU A 124 11.24 14.48 1.89
N ARG A 125 10.99 13.23 1.47
CA ARG A 125 10.80 12.11 2.39
C ARG A 125 12.07 11.80 3.17
N ILE A 126 13.22 11.68 2.50
CA ILE A 126 14.51 11.44 3.15
C ILE A 126 14.87 12.60 4.08
N GLN A 127 14.64 13.85 3.67
CA GLN A 127 14.82 15.02 4.52
C GLN A 127 13.91 14.98 5.75
N SER A 128 12.64 14.59 5.61
CA SER A 128 11.70 14.47 6.74
C SER A 128 12.11 13.39 7.74
N ILE A 129 12.61 12.25 7.24
CA ILE A 129 13.14 11.15 8.07
C ILE A 129 14.40 11.60 8.80
N ASN A 130 15.38 12.17 8.08
CA ASN A 130 16.63 12.65 8.68
C ASN A 130 16.38 13.75 9.73
N PHE A 131 15.49 14.70 9.44
CA PHE A 131 15.10 15.75 10.39
C PHE A 131 14.51 15.13 11.67
N SER A 132 13.61 14.16 11.52
CA SER A 132 12.96 13.51 12.67
C SER A 132 13.95 12.69 13.52
N LEU A 133 14.92 12.03 12.87
CA LEU A 133 15.98 11.27 13.57
C LEU A 133 16.96 12.19 14.31
N ILE A 134 17.38 13.29 13.68
CA ILE A 134 18.32 14.26 14.28
C ILE A 134 17.68 15.00 15.47
N HIS A 135 16.35 15.19 15.45
CA HIS A 135 15.64 16.01 16.45
C HIS A 135 14.81 15.22 17.48
N ASP A 136 14.90 13.89 17.53
CA ASP A 136 14.13 13.06 18.49
C ASP A 136 14.50 13.33 19.97
N ASP A 137 15.73 13.79 20.20
CA ASP A 137 16.28 14.07 21.54
C ASP A 137 16.03 15.50 22.02
N GLY A 138 15.43 16.37 21.19
CA GLY A 138 15.01 17.73 21.58
C GLY A 138 16.15 18.73 21.84
N GLN A 139 17.41 18.36 21.58
CA GLN A 139 18.61 19.10 22.01
C GLN A 139 18.92 20.39 21.21
N SER A 140 18.44 20.57 19.98
CA SER A 140 18.82 21.74 19.15
C SER A 140 17.78 22.87 19.18
N LYS A 141 18.08 24.02 19.81
CA LYS A 141 17.14 25.17 19.85
C LYS A 141 16.93 25.86 18.49
N GLU A 142 17.81 25.63 17.52
CA GLU A 142 17.89 26.42 16.28
C GLU A 142 16.88 26.02 15.18
N SER A 143 16.18 24.87 15.31
CA SER A 143 15.34 24.30 14.24
C SER A 143 13.82 24.33 14.50
N LEU A 144 13.33 25.20 15.39
CA LEU A 144 11.89 25.30 15.70
C LEU A 144 11.06 25.79 14.50
N ASN A 145 11.63 26.66 13.67
CA ASN A 145 10.93 27.26 12.53
C ASN A 145 10.80 26.30 11.33
N ASP A 146 11.58 25.21 11.29
CA ASP A 146 11.62 24.27 10.16
C ASP A 146 10.76 23.02 10.37
N ALA A 147 10.16 22.87 11.56
CA ALA A 147 9.27 21.76 11.89
C ALA A 147 7.84 22.06 11.44
N GLU A 148 7.24 21.15 10.67
CA GLU A 148 5.84 21.26 10.25
C GLU A 148 4.87 20.73 11.32
N ILE A 149 5.35 19.80 12.16
CA ILE A 149 4.58 19.23 13.27
C ILE A 149 5.46 19.17 14.52
N ILE A 150 4.92 19.64 15.64
CA ILE A 150 5.56 19.56 16.95
C ILE A 150 4.72 18.67 17.87
N LEU A 151 5.30 17.56 18.35
CA LEU A 151 4.71 16.63 19.30
C LEU A 151 5.13 16.99 20.72
N VAL A 152 4.18 17.44 21.54
CA VAL A 152 4.38 17.77 22.96
C VAL A 152 3.73 16.69 23.83
N GLY A 153 4.43 16.25 24.88
CA GLY A 153 3.86 15.30 25.84
C GLY A 153 4.85 14.75 26.86
N VAL A 154 4.33 14.11 27.91
CA VAL A 154 5.13 13.57 29.03
C VAL A 154 6.09 12.45 28.61
N SER A 155 7.18 12.24 29.35
CA SER A 155 8.16 11.19 29.02
C SER A 155 7.49 9.82 28.84
N ARG A 156 7.92 9.05 27.81
CA ARG A 156 7.37 7.74 27.40
C ARG A 156 5.97 7.73 26.76
N SER A 157 5.40 8.88 26.38
CA SER A 157 4.10 8.97 25.68
C SER A 157 4.12 8.60 24.18
N GLY A 158 5.04 7.75 23.72
CA GLY A 158 5.09 7.31 22.31
C GLY A 158 5.54 8.36 21.28
N LYS A 159 6.03 9.53 21.69
CA LYS A 159 6.41 10.62 20.77
C LYS A 159 7.45 10.21 19.72
N THR A 160 8.45 9.42 20.10
CA THR A 160 9.51 8.93 19.20
C THR A 160 8.96 8.03 18.08
N PRO A 161 8.20 6.95 18.36
CA PRO A 161 7.60 6.15 17.28
C PRO A 161 6.56 6.93 16.46
N THR A 162 5.80 7.86 17.07
CA THR A 162 4.86 8.71 16.35
C THR A 162 5.58 9.69 15.41
N CYS A 163 6.67 10.31 15.84
CA CYS A 163 7.46 11.24 15.01
C CYS A 163 8.04 10.52 13.79
N LEU A 164 8.62 9.34 14.02
CA LEU A 164 9.14 8.50 12.95
C LEU A 164 8.04 8.05 11.98
N TYR A 165 6.87 7.69 12.49
CA TYR A 165 5.71 7.34 11.66
C TYR A 165 5.26 8.51 10.78
N LEU A 166 5.15 9.73 11.33
CA LEU A 166 4.77 10.93 10.58
C LEU A 166 5.79 11.22 9.46
N ALA A 167 7.08 11.05 9.75
CA ALA A 167 8.15 11.26 8.78
C ALA A 167 8.12 10.22 7.65
N VAL A 168 7.91 8.94 7.98
CA VAL A 168 7.96 7.83 7.03
C VAL A 168 6.69 7.73 6.19
N SER A 169 5.52 7.95 6.80
CA SER A 169 4.20 7.69 6.19
C SER A 169 3.54 8.94 5.64
N ILE A 170 3.68 10.09 6.31
CA ILE A 170 2.99 11.35 5.95
C ILE A 170 3.94 12.35 5.28
N ARG A 171 5.26 12.07 5.24
CA ARG A 171 6.30 12.93 4.64
C ARG A 171 6.32 14.35 5.24
N ARG A 172 6.07 14.47 6.54
CA ARG A 172 6.15 15.75 7.25
C ARG A 172 7.31 15.78 8.23
N LYS A 173 7.92 16.97 8.40
CA LYS A 173 8.99 17.20 9.38
C LYS A 173 8.41 17.28 10.78
N GLY A 174 8.56 16.20 11.55
CA GLY A 174 8.12 16.13 12.94
C GLY A 174 9.24 16.43 13.93
N ARG A 175 8.93 17.08 15.04
CA ARG A 175 9.85 17.26 16.18
C ARG A 175 9.13 17.04 17.51
N LYS A 176 9.86 16.56 18.52
CA LYS A 176 9.37 16.38 19.90
C LYS A 176 9.84 17.51 20.82
N LEU A 177 8.96 17.98 21.69
CA LEU A 177 9.32 18.83 22.83
C LEU A 177 8.88 18.16 24.14
N PRO A 178 9.73 18.16 25.19
CA PRO A 178 9.30 17.78 26.53
C PRO A 178 8.31 18.83 27.06
N HIS A 179 7.21 18.38 27.65
CA HIS A 179 6.35 19.27 28.44
C HIS A 179 6.97 19.45 29.82
N ASN A 180 7.49 20.64 30.11
CA ASN A 180 7.83 21.04 31.47
C ASN A 180 6.62 21.76 32.05
N SER A 181 5.92 21.09 32.96
CA SER A 181 4.97 21.74 33.87
C SER A 181 5.77 22.56 34.90
N ARG A 182 5.84 23.87 34.67
CA ARG A 182 6.08 24.87 35.71
C ARG A 182 5.00 25.93 35.60
#